data_AF-A0A418E3C0-F1
#
_entry.id   AF-A0A418E3C0-F1
#
_cell.length_a   1.000
_cell.length_b   1.000
_cell.length_c   1.000
_cell.angle_alpha   90.00
_cell.angle_beta   90.00
_cell.angle_gamma   90.00
#
_symmetry.space_group_name_H-M   'P 1'
#
loop_
_entity.id
_entity.type
_entity.pdbx_description
1 polymer ?
#
loop_
_entity_poly.entity_id
_entity_poly.type
_entity_poly.pdbx_seq_one_letter_code
_entity_poly.pdbx_strand_id
1 'polypeptide(L)'
;FWGLQYHPEYNLHEMARLTHARRGRLVNYGLFRDMAAADRYVAELELLYANPHRKDIAWRLGIDADVLDDDIRCIEVKNYIKHLVLPYKQARALLL
;
A
#
# COMPACT_ATOMS: atom_id res chain seq x y z
N PHE A 1 -8.98 21.62 -3.42
CA PHE A 1 -9.48 20.23 -3.46
C PHE A 1 -8.27 19.35 -3.75
N TRP A 2 -7.91 18.43 -2.85
CA TRP A 2 -6.82 17.46 -3.06
C TRP A 2 -7.49 16.14 -3.46
N GLY A 3 -7.35 15.76 -4.72
CA GLY A 3 -8.33 14.91 -5.42
C GLY A 3 -7.96 13.43 -5.58
N LEU A 4 -6.85 12.97 -5.01
CA LEU A 4 -6.50 11.56 -5.03
C LEU A 4 -5.94 11.17 -3.66
N GLN A 5 -6.70 10.35 -2.92
CA GLN A 5 -6.18 9.71 -1.71
C GLN A 5 -5.50 8.41 -2.13
N TYR A 6 -4.23 8.50 -2.49
CA TYR A 6 -3.35 7.33 -2.48
C TYR A 6 -2.97 7.05 -1.02
N HIS A 7 -2.90 5.76 -0.64
CA HIS A 7 -2.49 5.33 0.70
C HIS A 7 -1.06 4.78 0.65
N PRO A 8 -0.03 5.64 0.53
CA PRO A 8 1.36 5.20 0.49
C PRO A 8 1.73 4.48 1.79
N GLU A 9 0.98 4.61 2.87
CA GLU A 9 1.22 3.91 4.13
C GLU A 9 0.94 2.41 4.06
N TYR A 10 0.07 1.94 3.15
CA TYR A 10 -0.31 0.53 3.08
C TYR A 10 0.62 -0.27 2.16
N ASN A 11 1.45 -1.12 2.76
CA ASN A 11 2.17 -2.21 2.12
C ASN A 11 1.28 -3.45 1.97
N LEU A 12 1.85 -4.49 1.35
CA LEU A 12 1.13 -5.75 1.13
C LEU A 12 0.74 -6.48 2.41
N HIS A 13 1.53 -6.36 3.49
CA HIS A 13 1.16 -6.93 4.79
C HIS A 13 -0.10 -6.24 5.35
N GLU A 14 -0.16 -4.90 5.37
CA GLU A 14 -1.37 -4.21 5.82
C GLU A 14 -2.58 -4.56 4.93
N MET A 15 -2.39 -4.62 3.61
CA MET A 15 -3.45 -5.05 2.69
C MET A 15 -3.92 -6.47 2.97
N ALA A 16 -3.01 -7.41 3.28
CA ALA A 16 -3.35 -8.77 3.67
C ALA A 16 -4.18 -8.80 4.97
N ARG A 17 -3.79 -8.02 5.98
CA ARG A 17 -4.52 -7.94 7.27
C ARG A 17 -5.89 -7.31 7.12
N LEU A 18 -6.00 -6.22 6.37
CA LEU A 18 -7.28 -5.55 6.11
C LEU A 18 -8.23 -6.45 5.31
N THR A 19 -7.71 -7.18 4.34
CA THR A 19 -8.46 -8.16 3.52
C THR A 19 -8.92 -9.32 4.38
N HIS A 20 -8.03 -9.93 5.17
CA HIS A 20 -8.36 -11.01 6.09
C HIS A 20 -9.47 -10.62 7.08
N ALA A 21 -9.37 -9.42 7.68
CA ALA A 21 -10.39 -8.92 8.61
C ALA A 21 -11.77 -8.70 7.94
N ARG A 22 -11.81 -8.53 6.62
CA ARG A 22 -13.02 -8.20 5.85
C ARG A 22 -13.48 -9.32 4.92
N ARG A 23 -12.78 -10.45 4.86
CA ARG A 23 -12.99 -11.53 3.87
C ARG A 23 -14.44 -11.96 3.72
N GLY A 24 -15.19 -12.10 4.82
CA GLY A 24 -16.62 -12.44 4.75
C GLY A 24 -17.47 -11.38 4.04
N ARG A 25 -17.20 -10.10 4.29
CA ARG A 25 -17.86 -9.00 3.56
C ARG A 25 -17.45 -8.98 2.09
N LEU A 26 -16.17 -9.22 1.80
CA LEU A 26 -15.65 -9.22 0.44
C LEU A 26 -16.22 -10.38 -0.39
N VAL A 27 -16.45 -11.54 0.23
CA VAL A 27 -17.21 -12.65 -0.39
C VAL A 27 -18.67 -12.25 -0.61
N ASN A 28 -19.35 -11.66 0.38
CA ASN A 28 -20.73 -11.20 0.24
C ASN A 28 -20.91 -10.13 -0.85
N TYR A 29 -19.87 -9.33 -1.12
CA TYR A 29 -19.83 -8.36 -2.22
C TYR A 29 -19.47 -8.97 -3.57
N GLY A 30 -19.20 -10.29 -3.64
CA GLY A 30 -18.83 -10.97 -4.88
C GLY A 30 -17.40 -10.69 -5.35
N LEU A 31 -16.55 -10.07 -4.53
CA LEU A 31 -15.14 -9.80 -4.85
C LEU A 31 -14.28 -11.07 -4.72
N PHE A 32 -14.70 -12.00 -3.86
CA PHE A 32 -14.17 -13.36 -3.82
C PHE A 32 -15.31 -14.35 -4.00
N ARG A 33 -15.03 -15.45 -4.71
CA ARG A 33 -15.98 -16.56 -4.90
C ARG A 33 -16.43 -17.16 -3.56
N ASP A 34 -15.48 -17.37 -2.67
CA ASP A 34 -15.68 -18.01 -1.38
C ASP A 34 -14.55 -17.62 -0.41
N MET A 35 -14.68 -18.06 0.84
CA MET A 35 -13.69 -17.80 1.89
C MET A 35 -12.31 -18.38 1.55
N ALA A 36 -12.25 -19.53 0.88
CA ALA A 36 -10.98 -20.15 0.50
C ALA A 36 -10.25 -19.33 -0.57
N ALA A 37 -10.96 -18.70 -1.50
CA ALA A 37 -10.39 -17.76 -2.46
C ALA A 37 -9.82 -16.53 -1.78
N ALA A 38 -10.55 -15.97 -0.80
CA ALA A 38 -10.06 -14.84 -0.01
C ALA A 38 -8.82 -15.22 0.81
N ASP A 39 -8.81 -16.38 1.44
CA ASP A 39 -7.68 -16.85 2.24
C ASP A 39 -6.43 -17.13 1.39
N ARG A 40 -6.60 -17.69 0.18
CA ARG A 40 -5.50 -17.85 -0.78
C ARG A 40 -4.91 -16.50 -1.19
N TYR A 41 -5.76 -15.53 -1.51
CA TYR A 41 -5.30 -14.19 -1.86
C TYR A 41 -4.53 -13.52 -0.71
N VAL A 42 -5.04 -13.61 0.53
CA VAL A 42 -4.33 -13.13 1.73
C VAL A 42 -2.97 -13.81 1.86
N ALA A 43 -2.89 -15.13 1.72
CA ALA A 43 -1.62 -15.85 1.82
C ALA A 43 -0.62 -15.45 0.73
N GLU A 44 -1.10 -15.16 -0.48
CA GLU A 44 -0.26 -14.67 -1.58
C GLU A 44 0.29 -13.27 -1.31
N LEU A 45 -0.51 -12.37 -0.74
CA LEU A 45 -0.04 -11.05 -0.31
C LEU A 45 1.04 -11.15 0.77
N GLU A 46 0.83 -12.00 1.79
CA GLU A 46 1.84 -12.21 2.86
C GLU A 46 3.13 -12.83 2.31
N LEU A 47 3.00 -13.78 1.38
CA LEU A 47 4.15 -14.43 0.74
C LEU A 47 4.94 -13.46 -0.16
N LEU A 48 4.23 -12.61 -0.91
CA LEU A 48 4.86 -11.60 -1.75
C LEU A 48 5.48 -10.48 -0.90
N TYR A 49 4.86 -10.10 0.21
CA TYR A 49 5.46 -9.19 1.19
C TYR A 49 6.77 -9.75 1.76
N ALA A 50 6.77 -11.02 2.18
CA ALA A 50 7.96 -11.68 2.73
C ALA A 50 9.05 -11.94 1.66
N ASN A 51 8.68 -12.05 0.39
CA ASN A 51 9.60 -12.24 -0.72
C ASN A 51 9.17 -11.41 -1.95
N PRO A 52 9.54 -10.11 -2.00
CA PRO A 52 9.15 -9.19 -3.07
C PRO A 52 9.66 -9.59 -4.46
N HIS A 53 10.63 -10.51 -4.55
CA HIS A 53 11.20 -10.98 -5.81
C HIS A 53 10.39 -12.13 -6.46
N ARG A 54 9.27 -12.57 -5.85
CA ARG A 54 8.35 -13.57 -6.40
C ARG A 54 7.54 -13.03 -7.58
N LYS A 55 8.21 -12.89 -8.74
CA LYS A 55 7.63 -12.38 -9.99
C LYS A 55 6.39 -13.13 -10.44
N ASP A 56 6.31 -14.44 -10.17
CA ASP A 56 5.16 -15.26 -10.49
C ASP A 56 3.90 -14.87 -9.71
N ILE A 57 4.06 -14.39 -8.47
CA ILE A 57 2.95 -13.87 -7.66
C ILE A 57 2.66 -12.42 -8.05
N ALA A 58 3.71 -11.59 -8.13
CA ALA A 58 3.58 -10.17 -8.50
C ALA A 58 2.85 -9.98 -9.84
N TRP A 59 3.27 -10.71 -10.89
CA TRP A 59 2.63 -10.68 -12.20
C TRP A 59 1.16 -11.09 -12.13
N ARG A 60 0.86 -12.18 -11.41
CA ARG A 60 -0.50 -12.71 -11.30
C ARG A 60 -1.44 -11.77 -10.54
N LEU A 61 -0.92 -11.05 -9.55
CA LEU A 61 -1.68 -10.07 -8.76
C LEU A 61 -1.68 -8.66 -9.38
N GLY A 62 -0.89 -8.42 -10.43
CA GLY A 62 -0.75 -7.09 -11.04
C GLY A 62 -0.11 -6.07 -10.09
N ILE A 63 0.88 -6.50 -9.29
CA ILE A 63 1.56 -5.67 -8.30
C ILE A 63 2.99 -5.41 -8.76
N ASP A 64 3.37 -4.13 -8.83
CA ASP A 64 4.67 -3.67 -9.31
C ASP A 64 5.50 -2.99 -8.21
N ALA A 65 6.68 -2.47 -8.61
CA ALA A 65 7.66 -1.86 -7.71
C ALA A 65 7.14 -0.62 -6.98
N ASP A 66 6.14 0.08 -7.54
CA ASP A 66 5.49 1.22 -6.91
C ASP A 66 4.69 0.86 -5.64
N VAL A 67 4.41 -0.42 -5.43
CA VAL A 67 3.81 -0.97 -4.20
C VAL A 67 4.82 -1.78 -3.39
N LEU A 68 5.67 -2.56 -4.06
CA LEU A 68 6.62 -3.49 -3.42
C LEU A 68 7.83 -2.82 -2.79
N ASP A 69 8.23 -1.65 -3.29
CA ASP A 69 9.40 -0.91 -2.83
C ASP A 69 8.96 0.27 -1.96
N ASP A 70 9.33 0.22 -0.68
CA ASP A 70 9.00 1.26 0.31
C ASP A 70 9.62 2.62 -0.04
N ASP A 71 10.77 2.65 -0.71
CA ASP A 71 11.40 3.88 -1.14
C ASP A 71 10.63 4.53 -2.28
N ILE A 72 10.04 3.74 -3.18
CA ILE A 72 9.18 4.22 -4.26
C ILE A 72 7.80 4.59 -3.72
N ARG A 73 7.14 3.68 -3.00
CA ARG A 73 5.78 3.87 -2.44
C ARG A 73 5.67 5.11 -1.56
N CYS A 74 6.69 5.39 -0.74
CA CYS A 74 6.71 6.55 0.16
C CYS A 74 7.40 7.79 -0.43
N ILE A 75 7.82 7.78 -1.70
CA ILE A 75 8.65 8.85 -2.27
C ILE A 75 7.93 10.20 -2.28
N GLU A 76 6.62 10.20 -2.53
CA GLU A 76 5.82 11.43 -2.58
C GLU A 76 5.78 12.12 -1.22
N VAL A 77 5.55 11.36 -0.14
CA VAL A 77 5.54 11.91 1.23
C VAL A 77 6.92 12.42 1.63
N LYS A 78 7.98 11.67 1.30
CA LYS A 78 9.37 12.10 1.51
C LYS A 78 9.65 13.43 0.79
N ASN A 79 9.22 13.55 -0.47
CA ASN A 79 9.39 14.77 -1.26
C ASN A 79 8.55 15.93 -0.73
N TYR A 80 7.31 15.68 -0.32
CA TYR A 80 6.43 16.68 0.29
C TYR A 80 7.07 17.27 1.55
N ILE A 81 7.58 16.41 2.45
CA ILE A 81 8.28 16.86 3.66
C ILE A 81 9.52 17.68 3.28
N LYS A 82 10.35 17.15 2.39
CA LYS A 82 11.63 17.75 2.01
C LYS A 82 11.48 19.10 1.32
N HIS A 83 10.56 19.21 0.38
CA HIS A 83 10.46 20.35 -0.53
C HIS A 83 9.41 21.38 -0.13
N LEU A 84 8.43 21.02 0.71
CA LEU A 84 7.37 21.94 1.14
C LEU A 84 7.38 22.15 2.66
N VAL A 85 7.34 21.08 3.46
CA VAL A 85 7.19 21.22 4.92
C VAL A 85 8.44 21.83 5.57
N LEU A 86 9.63 21.29 5.30
CA LEU A 86 10.86 21.79 5.92
C LEU A 86 11.19 23.23 5.50
N PRO A 87 11.11 23.63 4.21
CA PRO A 87 11.34 25.02 3.81
C PRO A 87 10.31 25.98 4.42
N TYR A 88 9.03 25.59 4.44
CA TYR A 88 7.98 26.41 5.05
C TYR A 88 8.24 26.65 6.55
N LYS A 89 8.61 25.60 7.29
CA LYS A 89 8.96 25.70 8.72
C LYS A 89 10.13 26.67 8.94
N GLN A 90 11.19 26.57 8.12
CA GLN A 90 12.36 27.44 8.22
C GLN A 90 12.02 28.91 7.92
N ALA A 91 11.26 29.16 6.85
CA ALA A 91 10.83 30.52 6.51
C ALA A 91 9.99 31.17 7.62
N ARG A 92 9.11 30.39 8.27
CA ARG A 92 8.35 30.87 9.44
C ARG A 92 9.22 31.15 10.66
N ALA A 93 10.24 30.34 10.91
CA ALA A 93 11.13 30.52 12.06
C ALA A 93 12.00 31.78 11.93
N LEU A 94 12.24 32.27 10.70
CA LEU A 94 12.97 33.52 10.44
C LEU A 94 12.09 34.78 10.54
N LEU A 95 10.77 34.62 10.66
CA LEU A 95 9.79 35.71 10.77
C LEU A 95 9.34 35.97 12.24
N LEU A 96 9.84 35.19 13.19
CA LEU A 96 9.62 35.31 14.64
C LEU A 96 10.95 35.63 15.33
#